data_AF-A0A7Y2F935-F1
#
_entry.id   AF-A0A7Y2F935-F1
#
_cell.length_a   1.000
_cell.length_b   1.000
_cell.length_c   1.000
_cell.angle_alpha   90.00
_cell.angle_beta   90.00
_cell.angle_gamma   90.00
#
_symmetry.space_group_name_H-M   'P 1'
#
loop_
_entity.id
_entity.type
_entity.pdbx_description
1 polymer ?
#
loop_
_entity_poly.entity_id
_entity_poly.type
_entity_poly.pdbx_seq_one_letter_code
_entity_poly.pdbx_strand_id
1 'polypeptide(L)'
;MPILPAAEEPESASDEKSKVTKLTGVLEGVQAAELKMDTEHLGTLKIKRILPHGAEVTKGQNVVWLETEEIDKQIKDAETEFKLAQVALDAAEFDYKQFLKTQALDKAGAERSRKKAQQDFDNFVQVDRERQILAAKFSLKSAQSSYDNAVEELKQLEQMYKEDDLTEESEEIVLKRAKQSVEFAEHRLEGSKITADRTIKQSIPRTALQQKDTLARAELTYEKAISELESARKKRDIELAKERDKFKEQEKKLAELRGERKKIVLQSPIDGIVFHGKLTRGKLSDKPSTIEVGTKVTATQVIATVVNPSKLQIRTDIPEKDLQAAKVGEKVKVTVLAFPDTKLTGTIKSVSSVPFAGTKFDGVVTFPQRKDHPPFLPTIGCEVQIGEEPEKKADVGEEKDAADDKAKKDKKDSADEKKEVKKEAGKKKRGAEKDDADKPDDKSK
;
A
#
# COMPACT_ATOMS: atom_id res chain seq x y z
N MET A 1 30.22 82.37 45.34
CA MET A 1 29.77 81.62 46.54
C MET A 1 29.66 80.16 46.16
N PRO A 2 30.67 79.34 46.50
CA PRO A 2 30.64 77.89 46.38
C PRO A 2 30.61 77.25 47.77
N ILE A 3 29.60 76.45 48.11
CA ILE A 3 29.66 75.60 49.31
C ILE A 3 28.86 74.31 49.07
N LEU A 4 29.59 73.21 48.88
CA LEU A 4 29.34 71.97 49.62
C LEU A 4 30.37 71.96 50.77
N PRO A 5 30.07 71.48 51.99
CA PRO A 5 29.78 70.06 52.32
C PRO A 5 28.65 69.96 53.39
N ALA A 6 28.25 68.86 54.04
CA ALA A 6 28.90 67.61 54.44
C ALA A 6 27.84 66.51 54.72
N ALA A 7 28.33 65.29 54.92
CA ALA A 7 27.61 64.03 55.04
C ALA A 7 26.83 63.84 56.36
N GLU A 8 25.74 63.08 56.27
CA GLU A 8 25.18 62.22 57.33
C GLU A 8 24.52 60.99 56.64
N GLU A 9 25.08 59.81 56.90
CA GLU A 9 24.36 58.52 56.89
C GLU A 9 24.09 58.16 58.37
N PRO A 10 23.25 57.16 58.73
CA PRO A 10 22.31 56.35 57.94
C PRO A 10 20.94 56.17 58.63
N GLU A 11 19.82 55.98 57.91
CA GLU A 11 18.65 55.33 58.51
C GLU A 11 17.91 54.36 57.56
N SER A 12 17.97 53.12 58.01
CA SER A 12 16.92 52.09 58.00
C SER A 12 16.47 51.51 56.66
N ALA A 13 16.84 50.25 56.49
CA ALA A 13 16.09 49.26 55.74
C ALA A 13 14.62 49.23 56.22
N SER A 14 13.70 49.40 55.28
CA SER A 14 12.27 49.18 55.51
C SER A 14 11.72 48.17 54.48
N ASP A 15 11.42 46.97 55.00
CA ASP A 15 10.32 46.09 54.61
C ASP A 15 10.09 45.78 53.12
N GLU A 16 10.72 44.72 52.63
CA GLU A 16 10.16 43.91 51.53
C GLU A 16 8.90 43.19 52.04
N LYS A 17 7.74 43.81 51.85
CA LYS A 17 6.45 43.13 51.96
C LYS A 17 6.42 41.98 50.95
N SER A 18 6.43 40.75 51.47
CA SER A 18 6.13 39.52 50.74
C SER A 18 4.79 39.64 50.01
N LYS A 19 4.84 39.96 48.72
CA LYS A 19 3.68 40.14 47.86
C LYS A 19 3.12 38.75 47.54
N VAL A 20 2.03 38.36 48.20
CA VAL A 20 1.35 37.09 47.93
C VAL A 20 0.62 37.23 46.60
N THR A 21 1.06 36.47 45.59
CA THR A 21 0.44 36.47 44.26
C THR A 21 -0.48 35.27 44.11
N LYS A 22 -1.76 35.53 43.81
CA LYS A 22 -2.78 34.52 43.53
C LYS A 22 -2.91 34.33 42.03
N LEU A 23 -2.64 33.12 41.56
CA LEU A 23 -2.71 32.74 40.16
C LEU A 23 -3.84 31.71 39.95
N THR A 24 -4.43 31.72 38.76
CA THR A 24 -5.44 30.73 38.37
C THR A 24 -4.78 29.63 37.55
N GLY A 25 -5.00 28.38 37.96
CA GLY A 25 -4.48 27.20 37.29
C GLY A 25 -5.53 26.11 37.15
N VAL A 26 -5.20 25.08 36.38
CA VAL A 26 -6.05 23.92 36.13
C VAL A 26 -5.22 22.64 36.23
N LEU A 27 -5.82 21.60 36.80
CA LEU A 27 -5.23 20.28 36.84
C LEU A 27 -5.24 19.65 35.45
N GLU A 28 -4.06 19.39 34.90
CA GLU A 28 -3.86 18.75 33.60
C GLU A 28 -3.21 17.37 33.84
N GLY A 29 -3.67 16.35 33.13
CA GLY A 29 -2.95 15.07 33.14
C GLY A 29 -1.65 15.18 32.35
N VAL A 30 -0.56 14.67 32.91
CA VAL A 30 0.75 14.64 32.26
C VAL A 30 0.71 13.79 30.98
N GLN A 31 -0.16 12.78 30.96
CA GLN A 31 -0.43 11.95 29.78
C GLN A 31 -1.88 12.13 29.36
N ALA A 32 -2.07 12.68 28.17
CA ALA A 32 -3.36 12.78 27.49
C ALA A 32 -3.21 12.27 26.07
N ALA A 33 -4.26 11.62 25.57
CA ALA A 33 -4.33 11.12 24.21
C ALA A 33 -5.63 11.57 23.54
N GLU A 34 -5.49 12.29 22.44
CA GLU A 34 -6.62 12.74 21.62
C GLU A 34 -7.08 11.61 20.68
N LEU A 35 -8.37 11.32 20.69
CA LEU A 35 -9.03 10.39 19.79
C LEU A 35 -9.63 11.18 18.62
N LYS A 36 -9.01 11.03 17.45
CA LYS A 36 -9.44 11.62 16.18
C LYS A 36 -9.66 10.52 15.15
N MET A 37 -10.43 10.83 14.12
CA MET A 37 -10.73 9.91 13.03
C MET A 37 -9.60 9.95 11.99
N ASP A 38 -8.70 8.97 12.04
CA ASP A 38 -7.54 8.88 11.14
C ASP A 38 -7.89 8.11 9.84
N THR A 39 -8.80 8.70 9.06
CA THR A 39 -9.29 8.15 7.78
C THR A 39 -9.05 9.13 6.65
N GLU A 40 -8.49 8.66 5.53
CA GLU A 40 -8.15 9.50 4.38
C GLU A 40 -9.33 9.60 3.40
N HIS A 41 -10.12 8.53 3.25
CA HIS A 41 -11.18 8.45 2.24
C HIS A 41 -12.59 8.81 2.77
N LEU A 42 -12.75 8.98 4.08
CA LEU A 42 -14.03 9.30 4.72
C LEU A 42 -14.08 10.76 5.16
N GLY A 43 -14.92 11.56 4.51
CA GLY A 43 -15.07 12.99 4.81
C GLY A 43 -15.80 13.27 6.12
N THR A 44 -16.97 12.65 6.32
CA THR A 44 -17.78 12.83 7.53
C THR A 44 -18.43 11.51 7.94
N LEU A 45 -18.30 11.13 9.21
CA LEU A 45 -19.03 9.99 9.78
C LEU A 45 -19.93 10.46 10.91
N LYS A 46 -21.04 9.74 11.17
CA LYS A 46 -21.87 9.99 12.35
C LYS A 46 -21.40 9.14 13.53
N ILE A 47 -21.51 9.69 14.72
CA ILE A 47 -21.27 8.94 15.96
C ILE A 47 -22.49 8.06 16.24
N LYS A 48 -22.31 6.74 16.19
CA LYS A 48 -23.33 5.77 16.58
C LYS A 48 -23.41 5.59 18.09
N ARG A 49 -22.26 5.62 18.77
CA ARG A 49 -22.15 5.52 20.23
C ARG A 49 -20.85 6.16 20.71
N ILE A 50 -20.90 6.78 21.89
CA ILE A 50 -19.72 7.28 22.60
C ILE A 50 -19.87 6.95 24.09
N LEU A 51 -18.77 6.66 24.78
CA LEU A 51 -18.78 6.52 26.25
C LEU A 51 -19.16 7.86 26.91
N PRO A 52 -19.87 7.84 28.05
CA PRO A 52 -20.27 9.07 28.74
C PRO A 52 -19.05 9.85 29.21
N HIS A 53 -19.21 11.17 29.32
CA HIS A 53 -18.19 12.06 29.85
C HIS A 53 -17.81 11.64 31.28
N GLY A 54 -16.52 11.54 31.58
CA GLY A 54 -16.03 11.12 32.89
C GLY A 54 -15.93 9.59 33.08
N ALA A 55 -16.22 8.78 32.05
CA ALA A 55 -16.06 7.33 32.13
C ALA A 55 -14.59 6.90 32.24
N GLU A 56 -14.31 5.95 33.12
CA GLU A 56 -13.00 5.28 33.20
C GLU A 56 -12.85 4.26 32.07
N VAL A 57 -11.68 4.26 31.42
CA VAL A 57 -11.33 3.35 30.33
C VAL A 57 -9.95 2.76 30.52
N THR A 58 -9.79 1.50 30.10
CA THR A 58 -8.48 0.86 29.99
C THR A 58 -7.89 1.02 28.60
N LYS A 59 -6.58 0.85 28.49
CA LYS A 59 -5.87 0.79 27.21
C LYS A 59 -6.45 -0.31 26.32
N GLY A 60 -6.76 0.04 25.08
CA GLY A 60 -7.40 -0.82 24.07
C GLY A 60 -8.93 -0.88 24.15
N GLN A 61 -9.56 -0.25 25.16
CA GLN A 61 -11.01 -0.23 25.27
C GLN A 61 -11.63 0.67 24.19
N ASN A 62 -12.73 0.22 23.59
CA ASN A 62 -13.48 1.00 22.61
C ASN A 62 -14.20 2.17 23.29
N VAL A 63 -13.99 3.39 22.78
CA VAL A 63 -14.53 4.64 23.34
C VAL A 63 -15.60 5.25 22.43
N VAL A 64 -15.35 5.25 21.12
CA VAL A 64 -16.24 5.81 20.10
C VAL A 64 -16.53 4.75 19.04
N TRP A 65 -17.80 4.61 18.71
CA TRP A 65 -18.28 3.82 17.57
C TRP A 65 -18.90 4.77 16.56
N LEU A 66 -18.31 4.81 15.38
CA LEU A 66 -18.85 5.56 14.25
C LEU A 66 -19.74 4.66 13.38
N GLU A 67 -20.62 5.27 12.59
CA GLU A 67 -21.52 4.58 11.67
C GLU A 67 -20.72 3.89 10.54
N THR A 68 -21.01 2.60 10.28
CA THR A 68 -20.26 1.78 9.31
C THR A 68 -20.97 1.64 7.96
N GLU A 69 -22.23 2.06 7.81
CA GLU A 69 -23.05 1.72 6.65
C GLU A 69 -22.44 2.22 5.32
N GLU A 70 -21.93 3.45 5.30
CA GLU A 70 -21.31 4.03 4.10
C GLU A 70 -20.04 3.29 3.69
N ILE A 71 -19.14 2.99 4.65
CA ILE A 71 -17.91 2.25 4.34
C ILE A 71 -18.20 0.79 3.99
N ASP A 72 -19.20 0.16 4.64
CA ASP A 72 -19.56 -1.23 4.40
C ASP A 72 -20.10 -1.37 2.97
N LYS A 73 -20.85 -0.36 2.49
CA LYS A 73 -21.28 -0.29 1.09
C LYS A 73 -20.11 -0.10 0.14
N GLN A 74 -19.22 0.86 0.40
CA GLN A 74 -18.02 1.08 -0.43
C GLN A 74 -17.12 -0.15 -0.50
N ILE A 75 -16.98 -0.90 0.59
CA ILE A 75 -16.22 -2.15 0.62
C ILE A 75 -16.91 -3.21 -0.22
N LYS A 76 -18.24 -3.37 -0.14
CA LYS A 76 -18.96 -4.32 -1.00
C LYS A 76 -18.83 -3.98 -2.49
N ASP A 77 -18.90 -2.70 -2.82
CA ASP A 77 -18.72 -2.22 -4.20
C ASP A 77 -17.28 -2.50 -4.66
N ALA A 78 -16.27 -2.15 -3.84
CA ALA A 78 -14.86 -2.42 -4.12
C ALA A 78 -14.53 -3.93 -4.17
N GLU A 79 -15.17 -4.77 -3.36
CA GLU A 79 -15.03 -6.24 -3.43
C GLU A 79 -15.57 -6.79 -4.75
N THR A 80 -16.68 -6.22 -5.23
CA THR A 80 -17.27 -6.59 -6.51
C THR A 80 -16.37 -6.13 -7.66
N GLU A 81 -15.88 -4.89 -7.61
CA GLU A 81 -14.89 -4.35 -8.57
C GLU A 81 -13.61 -5.19 -8.59
N PHE A 82 -13.08 -5.58 -7.43
CA PHE A 82 -11.90 -6.44 -7.32
C PHE A 82 -12.13 -7.82 -7.94
N LYS A 83 -13.29 -8.46 -7.66
CA LYS A 83 -13.64 -9.74 -8.28
C LYS A 83 -13.80 -9.64 -9.78
N LEU A 84 -14.40 -8.57 -10.29
CA LEU A 84 -14.51 -8.32 -11.73
C LEU A 84 -13.13 -8.12 -12.36
N ALA A 85 -12.24 -7.36 -11.71
CA ALA A 85 -10.86 -7.19 -12.15
C ALA A 85 -10.07 -8.51 -12.14
N GLN A 86 -10.31 -9.38 -11.14
CA GLN A 86 -9.71 -10.71 -11.08
C GLN A 86 -10.14 -11.58 -12.26
N VAL A 87 -11.45 -11.65 -12.54
CA VAL A 87 -11.99 -12.42 -13.67
C VAL A 87 -11.46 -11.86 -15.01
N ALA A 88 -11.38 -10.54 -15.13
CA ALA A 88 -10.81 -9.89 -16.32
C ALA A 88 -9.32 -10.23 -16.50
N LEU A 89 -8.53 -10.23 -15.43
CA LEU A 89 -7.13 -10.62 -15.46
C LEU A 89 -6.96 -12.10 -15.84
N ASP A 90 -7.75 -13.00 -15.25
CA ASP A 90 -7.70 -14.43 -15.55
C ASP A 90 -8.03 -14.71 -17.03
N ALA A 91 -9.06 -14.03 -17.57
CA ALA A 91 -9.40 -14.09 -18.98
C ALA A 91 -8.27 -13.55 -19.87
N ALA A 92 -7.69 -12.40 -19.52
CA ALA A 92 -6.56 -11.82 -20.25
C ALA A 92 -5.31 -12.73 -20.21
N GLU A 93 -5.03 -13.40 -19.10
CA GLU A 93 -3.93 -14.36 -18.99
C GLU A 93 -4.18 -15.62 -19.82
N PHE A 94 -5.42 -16.11 -19.84
CA PHE A 94 -5.79 -17.23 -20.70
C PHE A 94 -5.65 -16.86 -22.18
N ASP A 95 -6.17 -15.71 -22.60
CA ASP A 95 -6.05 -15.21 -23.96
C ASP A 95 -4.59 -14.99 -24.36
N TYR A 96 -3.76 -14.49 -23.45
CA TYR A 96 -2.32 -14.35 -23.66
C TYR A 96 -1.64 -15.71 -23.88
N LYS A 97 -2.00 -16.75 -23.11
CA LYS A 97 -1.49 -18.11 -23.31
C LYS A 97 -1.91 -18.67 -24.68
N GLN A 98 -3.16 -18.46 -25.09
CA GLN A 98 -3.62 -18.87 -26.41
C GLN A 98 -2.87 -18.12 -27.52
N PHE A 99 -2.72 -16.80 -27.36
CA PHE A 99 -1.95 -15.97 -28.26
C PHE A 99 -0.52 -16.48 -28.44
N LEU A 100 0.19 -16.84 -27.37
CA LEU A 100 1.55 -17.41 -27.47
C LEU A 100 1.58 -18.73 -28.25
N LYS A 101 0.58 -19.60 -28.07
CA LYS A 101 0.47 -20.85 -28.85
C LYS A 101 0.25 -20.57 -30.33
N THR A 102 -0.67 -19.66 -30.66
CA THR A 102 -0.94 -19.26 -32.04
C THR A 102 0.29 -18.64 -32.69
N GLN A 103 0.99 -17.74 -31.99
CA GLN A 103 2.25 -17.14 -32.45
C GLN A 103 3.33 -18.20 -32.77
N ALA A 104 3.44 -19.24 -31.95
CA ALA A 104 4.37 -20.35 -32.21
C ALA A 104 3.99 -21.13 -33.48
N LEU A 105 2.69 -21.38 -33.69
CA LEU A 105 2.19 -22.06 -34.89
C LEU A 105 2.39 -21.20 -36.15
N ASP A 106 2.13 -19.90 -36.07
CA ASP A 106 2.31 -18.95 -37.17
C ASP A 106 3.78 -18.84 -37.56
N LYS A 107 4.68 -18.72 -36.57
CA LYS A 107 6.13 -18.75 -36.78
C LYS A 107 6.55 -20.04 -37.48
N ALA A 108 6.12 -21.21 -36.99
CA ALA A 108 6.39 -22.48 -37.63
C ALA A 108 5.78 -22.61 -39.04
N GLY A 109 4.64 -21.98 -39.31
CA GLY A 109 4.06 -21.88 -40.65
C GLY A 109 4.93 -21.07 -41.61
N ALA A 110 5.40 -19.90 -41.16
CA ALA A 110 6.30 -19.05 -41.93
C ALA A 110 7.66 -19.73 -42.19
N GLU A 111 8.25 -20.37 -41.17
CA GLU A 111 9.50 -21.14 -41.30
C GLU A 111 9.36 -22.28 -42.31
N ARG A 112 8.26 -23.05 -42.26
CA ARG A 112 8.00 -24.13 -43.23
C ARG A 112 7.87 -23.59 -44.65
N SER A 113 7.24 -22.45 -44.83
CA SER A 113 7.05 -21.82 -46.14
C SER A 113 8.38 -21.36 -46.74
N ARG A 114 9.24 -20.73 -45.91
CA ARG A 114 10.62 -20.39 -46.29
C ARG A 114 11.43 -21.65 -46.63
N LYS A 115 11.40 -22.67 -45.76
CA LYS A 115 12.11 -23.94 -45.99
C LYS A 115 11.70 -24.62 -47.29
N LYS A 116 10.40 -24.62 -47.60
CA LYS A 116 9.90 -25.19 -48.85
C LYS A 116 10.46 -24.45 -50.07
N ALA A 117 10.40 -23.12 -50.07
CA ALA A 117 10.97 -22.33 -51.17
C ALA A 117 12.49 -22.55 -51.32
N GLN A 118 13.21 -22.69 -50.21
CA GLN A 118 14.64 -23.03 -50.21
C GLN A 118 14.89 -24.41 -50.82
N GLN A 119 14.14 -25.42 -50.38
CA GLN A 119 14.24 -26.78 -50.92
C GLN A 119 13.91 -26.84 -52.41
N ASP A 120 12.87 -26.15 -52.86
CA ASP A 120 12.49 -26.09 -54.27
C ASP A 120 13.60 -25.43 -55.13
N PHE A 121 14.22 -24.35 -54.63
CA PHE A 121 15.36 -23.71 -55.27
C PHE A 121 16.59 -24.63 -55.31
N ASP A 122 16.92 -25.29 -54.19
CA ASP A 122 18.07 -26.19 -54.08
C ASP A 122 17.91 -27.41 -55.00
N ASN A 123 16.71 -28.02 -55.02
CA ASN A 123 16.38 -29.12 -55.94
C ASN A 123 16.55 -28.69 -57.41
N PHE A 124 16.10 -27.49 -57.76
CA PHE A 124 16.26 -26.97 -59.11
C PHE A 124 17.74 -26.79 -59.47
N VAL A 125 18.52 -26.16 -58.59
CA VAL A 125 19.94 -25.86 -58.84
C VAL A 125 20.79 -27.13 -58.91
N GLN A 126 20.58 -28.06 -57.98
CA GLN A 126 21.42 -29.25 -57.82
C GLN A 126 21.04 -30.39 -58.78
N VAL A 127 19.76 -30.53 -59.12
CA VAL A 127 19.26 -31.70 -59.85
C VAL A 127 18.55 -31.31 -61.14
N ASP A 128 17.47 -30.52 -61.06
CA ASP A 128 16.59 -30.34 -62.22
C ASP A 128 17.24 -29.57 -63.36
N ARG A 129 18.08 -28.57 -63.04
CA ARG A 129 18.76 -27.75 -64.05
C ARG A 129 19.64 -28.61 -64.96
N GLU A 130 20.51 -29.43 -64.39
CA GLU A 130 21.37 -30.31 -65.18
C GLU A 130 20.58 -31.36 -65.93
N ARG A 131 19.56 -31.96 -65.29
CA ARG A 131 18.67 -32.92 -65.95
C ARG A 131 17.97 -32.32 -67.17
N GLN A 132 17.49 -31.07 -67.08
CA GLN A 132 16.86 -30.35 -68.19
C GLN A 132 17.85 -30.07 -69.32
N ILE A 133 19.08 -29.66 -69.01
CA ILE A 133 20.13 -29.47 -70.01
C ILE A 133 20.45 -30.80 -70.72
N LEU A 134 20.62 -31.88 -69.96
CA LEU A 134 20.92 -33.20 -70.50
C LEU A 134 19.78 -33.72 -71.38
N ALA A 135 18.53 -33.57 -70.94
CA ALA A 135 17.35 -33.97 -71.72
C ALA A 135 17.26 -33.20 -73.05
N ALA A 136 17.49 -31.88 -73.03
CA ALA A 136 17.50 -31.06 -74.25
C ALA A 136 18.62 -31.49 -75.22
N LYS A 137 19.83 -31.74 -74.70
CA LYS A 137 20.97 -32.25 -75.50
C LYS A 137 20.70 -33.65 -76.05
N PHE A 138 20.09 -34.53 -75.27
CA PHE A 138 19.78 -35.90 -75.70
C PHE A 138 18.72 -35.92 -76.79
N SER A 139 17.66 -35.10 -76.66
CA SER A 139 16.65 -34.94 -77.72
C SER A 139 17.27 -34.48 -79.02
N LEU A 140 18.18 -33.48 -78.96
CA LEU A 140 18.92 -33.01 -80.12
C LEU A 140 19.80 -34.13 -80.72
N LYS A 141 20.54 -34.86 -79.88
CA LYS A 141 21.38 -35.97 -80.33
C LYS A 141 20.54 -37.06 -81.02
N SER A 142 19.39 -37.41 -80.46
CA SER A 142 18.49 -38.41 -81.05
C SER A 142 17.95 -37.96 -82.41
N ALA A 143 17.57 -36.69 -82.56
CA ALA A 143 17.13 -36.16 -83.84
C ALA A 143 18.26 -36.15 -84.88
N GLN A 144 19.50 -35.83 -84.45
CA GLN A 144 20.69 -35.88 -85.30
C GLN A 144 20.94 -37.31 -85.78
N SER A 145 20.95 -38.29 -84.88
CA SER A 145 21.13 -39.70 -85.27
C SER A 145 20.02 -40.20 -86.20
N SER A 146 18.76 -39.78 -86.03
CA SER A 146 17.69 -40.13 -86.97
C SER A 146 17.91 -39.54 -88.37
N TYR A 147 18.42 -38.30 -88.45
CA TYR A 147 18.79 -37.69 -89.72
C TYR A 147 19.98 -38.39 -90.37
N ASP A 148 21.05 -38.63 -89.61
CA ASP A 148 22.26 -39.30 -90.12
C ASP A 148 21.91 -40.70 -90.66
N ASN A 149 21.08 -41.47 -89.93
CA ASN A 149 20.62 -42.78 -90.38
C ASN A 149 19.80 -42.71 -91.68
N ALA A 150 18.88 -41.73 -91.81
CA ALA A 150 18.07 -41.58 -93.02
C ALA A 150 18.93 -41.19 -94.23
N VAL A 151 19.96 -40.36 -94.03
CA VAL A 151 20.93 -39.97 -95.07
C VAL A 151 21.77 -41.18 -95.50
N GLU A 152 22.26 -41.98 -94.54
CA GLU A 152 23.01 -43.20 -94.84
C GLU A 152 22.18 -44.23 -95.61
N GLU A 153 20.91 -44.43 -95.23
CA GLU A 153 19.99 -45.33 -95.92
C GLU A 153 19.73 -44.88 -97.37
N LEU A 154 19.44 -43.59 -97.58
CA LEU A 154 19.29 -43.03 -98.93
C LEU A 154 20.56 -43.26 -99.77
N LYS A 155 21.74 -43.03 -99.19
CA LYS A 155 23.03 -43.22 -99.87
C LYS A 155 23.25 -44.68 -100.28
N GLN A 156 22.90 -45.64 -99.41
CA GLN A 156 22.99 -47.06 -99.72
C GLN A 156 22.03 -47.47 -100.85
N LEU A 157 20.78 -46.99 -100.80
CA LEU A 157 19.79 -47.22 -101.86
C LEU A 157 20.24 -46.62 -103.19
N GLU A 158 20.79 -45.40 -103.19
CA GLU A 158 21.34 -44.78 -104.39
C GLU A 158 22.55 -45.52 -104.97
N GLN A 159 23.36 -46.18 -104.14
CA GLN A 159 24.48 -47.01 -104.61
C GLN A 159 23.96 -48.32 -105.23
N MET A 160 23.05 -49.01 -104.55
CA MET A 160 22.46 -50.27 -105.01
C MET A 160 21.77 -50.12 -106.37
N TYR A 161 20.93 -49.10 -106.56
CA TYR A 161 20.21 -48.86 -107.82
C TYR A 161 21.07 -48.23 -108.93
N LYS A 162 22.29 -47.79 -108.64
CA LYS A 162 23.26 -47.36 -109.68
C LYS A 162 24.05 -48.52 -110.25
N GLU A 163 24.13 -49.64 -109.52
CA GLU A 163 24.88 -50.83 -109.93
C GLU A 163 24.02 -51.80 -110.77
N ASP A 164 22.69 -51.78 -110.63
CA ASP A 164 21.74 -52.49 -111.50
C ASP A 164 21.32 -51.59 -112.69
N ASP A 165 21.73 -51.96 -113.91
CA ASP A 165 21.58 -51.17 -115.16
C ASP A 165 20.14 -51.13 -115.74
N LEU A 166 19.10 -51.33 -114.91
CA LEU A 166 17.69 -51.45 -115.30
C LEU A 166 16.77 -50.69 -114.32
N THR A 167 16.34 -49.47 -114.68
CA THR A 167 15.43 -48.67 -113.86
C THR A 167 13.96 -49.03 -114.09
N GLU A 168 13.33 -49.72 -113.14
CA GLU A 168 11.87 -49.91 -113.09
C GLU A 168 11.19 -48.74 -112.36
N GLU A 169 9.97 -48.36 -112.76
CA GLU A 169 9.16 -47.31 -112.09
C GLU A 169 9.04 -47.50 -110.57
N SER A 170 9.14 -48.75 -110.11
CA SER A 170 9.17 -49.18 -108.70
C SER A 170 10.34 -48.60 -107.91
N GLU A 171 11.54 -48.49 -108.50
CA GLU A 171 12.77 -48.05 -107.85
C GLU A 171 12.79 -46.54 -107.63
N GLU A 172 12.29 -45.79 -108.61
CA GLU A 172 12.15 -44.33 -108.50
C GLU A 172 11.20 -43.95 -107.36
N ILE A 173 10.14 -44.75 -107.13
CA ILE A 173 9.23 -44.58 -106.00
C ILE A 173 9.95 -44.82 -104.66
N VAL A 174 10.86 -45.80 -104.56
CA VAL A 174 11.63 -46.08 -103.35
C VAL A 174 12.61 -44.93 -103.05
N LEU A 175 13.39 -44.50 -104.05
CA LEU A 175 14.31 -43.37 -103.90
C LEU A 175 13.57 -42.06 -103.54
N LYS A 176 12.40 -41.81 -104.13
CA LYS A 176 11.57 -40.66 -103.77
C LYS A 176 11.10 -40.70 -102.32
N ARG A 177 10.66 -41.86 -101.82
CA ARG A 177 10.28 -42.04 -100.41
C ARG A 177 11.48 -41.86 -99.47
N ALA A 178 12.65 -42.38 -99.84
CA ALA A 178 13.88 -42.21 -99.05
C ALA A 178 14.31 -40.73 -98.98
N LYS A 179 14.25 -39.98 -100.10
CA LYS A 179 14.48 -38.53 -100.13
C LYS A 179 13.50 -37.78 -99.23
N GLN A 180 12.21 -38.10 -99.31
CA GLN A 180 11.19 -37.53 -98.41
C GLN A 180 11.48 -37.86 -96.94
N SER A 181 11.94 -39.08 -96.64
CA SER A 181 12.34 -39.47 -95.28
C SER A 181 13.49 -38.60 -94.75
N VAL A 182 14.51 -38.33 -95.58
CA VAL A 182 15.62 -37.42 -95.25
C VAL A 182 15.10 -36.00 -95.00
N GLU A 183 14.26 -35.45 -95.87
CA GLU A 183 13.66 -34.12 -95.71
C GLU A 183 12.87 -34.01 -94.39
N PHE A 184 12.06 -35.03 -94.05
CA PHE A 184 11.35 -35.07 -92.77
C PHE A 184 12.30 -35.15 -91.57
N ALA A 185 13.36 -35.96 -91.66
CA ALA A 185 14.35 -36.09 -90.60
C ALA A 185 15.17 -34.80 -90.41
N GLU A 186 15.47 -34.08 -91.50
CA GLU A 186 16.15 -32.78 -91.48
C GLU A 186 15.28 -31.73 -90.79
N HIS A 187 14.01 -31.61 -91.18
CA HIS A 187 13.09 -30.66 -90.56
C HIS A 187 12.87 -30.98 -89.07
N ARG A 188 12.84 -32.27 -88.70
CA ARG A 188 12.79 -32.70 -87.29
C ARG A 188 14.06 -32.30 -86.53
N LEU A 189 15.23 -32.47 -87.13
CA LEU A 189 16.51 -32.05 -86.56
C LEU A 189 16.56 -30.54 -86.35
N GLU A 190 16.16 -29.75 -87.34
CA GLU A 190 16.11 -28.29 -87.24
C GLU A 190 15.17 -27.84 -86.10
N GLY A 191 13.96 -28.41 -86.04
CA GLY A 191 13.03 -28.16 -84.94
C GLY A 191 13.61 -28.54 -83.57
N SER A 192 14.35 -29.66 -83.49
CA SER A 192 15.02 -30.07 -82.25
C SER A 192 16.19 -29.17 -81.88
N LYS A 193 16.96 -28.63 -82.85
CA LYS A 193 18.03 -27.64 -82.64
C LYS A 193 17.44 -26.37 -82.03
N ILE A 194 16.41 -25.81 -82.65
CA ILE A 194 15.72 -24.60 -82.17
C ILE A 194 15.18 -24.80 -80.75
N THR A 195 14.54 -25.94 -80.50
CA THR A 195 13.95 -26.25 -79.19
C THR A 195 15.03 -26.42 -78.11
N ALA A 196 16.12 -27.13 -78.42
CA ALA A 196 17.23 -27.31 -77.48
C ALA A 196 17.91 -25.96 -77.17
N ASP A 197 18.16 -25.13 -78.18
CA ASP A 197 18.74 -23.81 -78.01
C ASP A 197 17.84 -22.89 -77.18
N ARG A 198 16.54 -22.84 -77.49
CA ARG A 198 15.56 -22.06 -76.71
C ARG A 198 15.50 -22.55 -75.26
N THR A 199 15.55 -23.86 -75.04
CA THR A 199 15.52 -24.46 -73.70
C THR A 199 16.75 -24.05 -72.90
N ILE A 200 17.95 -24.25 -73.45
CA ILE A 200 19.22 -24.03 -72.75
C ILE A 200 19.51 -22.52 -72.56
N LYS A 201 19.28 -21.70 -73.59
CA LYS A 201 19.64 -20.28 -73.58
C LYS A 201 18.56 -19.38 -72.97
N GLN A 202 17.30 -19.79 -72.97
CA GLN A 202 16.19 -18.93 -72.55
C GLN A 202 15.35 -19.56 -71.43
N SER A 203 14.80 -20.77 -71.65
CA SER A 203 13.87 -21.38 -70.70
C SER A 203 14.51 -21.64 -69.34
N ILE A 204 15.65 -22.34 -69.31
CA ILE A 204 16.34 -22.71 -68.07
C ILE A 204 16.81 -21.47 -67.28
N PRO A 205 17.50 -20.48 -67.88
CA PRO A 205 17.85 -19.24 -67.17
C PRO A 205 16.63 -18.49 -66.63
N ARG A 206 15.53 -18.45 -67.40
CA ARG A 206 14.29 -17.81 -66.95
C ARG A 206 13.71 -18.52 -65.73
N THR A 207 13.66 -19.86 -65.74
CA THR A 207 13.22 -20.65 -64.58
C THR A 207 14.16 -20.46 -63.39
N ALA A 208 15.48 -20.36 -63.60
CA ALA A 208 16.44 -20.10 -62.53
C ALA A 208 16.19 -18.75 -61.84
N LEU A 209 15.94 -17.69 -62.62
CA LEU A 209 15.58 -16.37 -62.07
C LEU A 209 14.25 -16.43 -61.32
N GLN A 210 13.24 -17.10 -61.88
CA GLN A 210 11.95 -17.28 -61.21
C GLN A 210 12.08 -17.99 -59.87
N GLN A 211 12.81 -19.12 -59.81
CA GLN A 211 13.03 -19.85 -58.56
C GLN A 211 13.80 -19.00 -57.53
N LYS A 212 14.79 -18.24 -57.97
CA LYS A 212 15.54 -17.30 -57.11
C LYS A 212 14.63 -16.20 -56.56
N ASP A 213 13.79 -15.60 -57.39
CA ASP A 213 12.85 -14.56 -56.97
C ASP A 213 11.79 -15.12 -56.02
N THR A 214 11.32 -16.35 -56.26
CA THR A 214 10.40 -17.04 -55.35
C THR A 214 11.01 -17.27 -53.98
N LEU A 215 12.28 -17.71 -53.92
CA LEU A 215 13.01 -17.85 -52.66
C LEU A 215 13.18 -16.49 -51.98
N ALA A 216 13.67 -15.47 -52.67
CA ALA A 216 13.88 -14.14 -52.11
C ALA A 216 12.58 -13.53 -51.55
N ARG A 217 11.46 -13.72 -52.26
CA ARG A 217 10.13 -13.30 -51.76
C ARG A 217 9.73 -14.08 -50.51
N ALA A 218 9.96 -15.39 -50.47
CA ALA A 218 9.65 -16.21 -49.30
C ALA A 218 10.50 -15.85 -48.06
N GLU A 219 11.74 -15.42 -48.26
CA GLU A 219 12.58 -14.89 -47.18
C GLU A 219 12.07 -13.55 -46.66
N LEU A 220 11.72 -12.61 -47.55
CA LEU A 220 11.14 -11.33 -47.16
C LEU A 220 9.78 -11.48 -46.46
N THR A 221 8.93 -12.40 -46.90
CA THR A 221 7.66 -12.66 -46.21
C THR A 221 7.88 -13.30 -44.84
N TYR A 222 8.87 -14.17 -44.69
CA TYR A 222 9.27 -14.71 -43.40
C TYR A 222 9.75 -13.61 -42.45
N GLU A 223 10.66 -12.74 -42.89
CA GLU A 223 11.16 -11.63 -42.07
C GLU A 223 10.04 -10.68 -41.63
N LYS A 224 9.14 -10.33 -42.55
CA LYS A 224 7.95 -9.52 -42.23
C LYS A 224 7.07 -10.20 -41.19
N ALA A 225 6.78 -11.49 -41.37
CA ALA A 225 6.00 -12.26 -40.41
C ALA A 225 6.65 -12.24 -39.02
N ILE A 226 7.96 -12.47 -38.91
CA ILE A 226 8.67 -12.41 -37.62
C ILE A 226 8.53 -11.03 -36.97
N SER A 227 8.76 -9.94 -37.71
CA SER A 227 8.63 -8.57 -37.21
C SER A 227 7.20 -8.23 -36.73
N GLU A 228 6.19 -8.68 -37.48
CA GLU A 228 4.78 -8.52 -37.12
C GLU A 228 4.42 -9.31 -35.86
N LEU A 229 4.87 -10.57 -35.76
CA LEU A 229 4.69 -11.43 -34.59
C LEU A 229 5.33 -10.80 -33.33
N GLU A 230 6.56 -10.29 -33.44
CA GLU A 230 7.22 -9.59 -32.33
C GLU A 230 6.48 -8.32 -31.89
N SER A 231 6.02 -7.53 -32.86
CA SER A 231 5.26 -6.30 -32.61
C SER A 231 3.92 -6.60 -31.94
N ALA A 232 3.22 -7.64 -32.42
CA ALA A 232 1.97 -8.13 -31.82
C ALA A 232 2.21 -8.63 -30.38
N ARG A 233 3.31 -9.32 -30.14
CA ARG A 233 3.69 -9.78 -28.79
C ARG A 233 3.92 -8.62 -27.84
N LYS A 234 4.71 -7.61 -28.22
CA LYS A 234 4.93 -6.42 -27.39
C LYS A 234 3.63 -5.69 -27.04
N LYS A 235 2.70 -5.58 -28.01
CA LYS A 235 1.37 -4.99 -27.76
C LYS A 235 0.59 -5.80 -26.73
N ARG A 236 0.53 -7.13 -26.89
CA ARG A 236 -0.15 -8.02 -25.94
C ARG A 236 0.48 -8.03 -24.55
N ASP A 237 1.81 -7.92 -24.46
CA ASP A 237 2.51 -7.80 -23.17
C ASP A 237 2.10 -6.52 -22.43
N ILE A 238 2.01 -5.39 -23.13
CA ILE A 238 1.58 -4.10 -22.55
C ILE A 238 0.12 -4.15 -22.11
N GLU A 239 -0.76 -4.77 -22.91
CA GLU A 239 -2.17 -4.95 -22.54
C GLU A 239 -2.31 -5.81 -21.28
N LEU A 240 -1.58 -6.93 -21.18
CA LEU A 240 -1.61 -7.77 -19.99
C LEU A 240 -1.05 -7.04 -18.76
N ALA A 241 0.01 -6.25 -18.93
CA ALA A 241 0.56 -5.43 -17.85
C ALA A 241 -0.48 -4.42 -17.33
N LYS A 242 -1.23 -3.75 -18.22
CA LYS A 242 -2.31 -2.83 -17.83
C LYS A 242 -3.40 -3.52 -17.02
N GLU A 243 -3.82 -4.72 -17.42
CA GLU A 243 -4.84 -5.47 -16.65
C GLU A 243 -4.29 -5.92 -15.27
N ARG A 244 -3.01 -6.30 -15.19
CA ARG A 244 -2.36 -6.58 -13.90
C ARG A 244 -2.27 -5.36 -12.99
N ASP A 245 -1.98 -4.19 -13.56
CA ASP A 245 -1.91 -2.96 -12.78
C ASP A 245 -3.29 -2.54 -12.27
N LYS A 246 -4.33 -2.65 -13.10
CA LYS A 246 -5.73 -2.46 -12.65
C LYS A 246 -6.11 -3.41 -11.53
N PHE A 247 -5.77 -4.69 -11.63
CA PHE A 247 -6.04 -5.66 -10.56
C PHE A 247 -5.36 -5.26 -9.24
N LYS A 248 -4.08 -4.88 -9.29
CA LYS A 248 -3.34 -4.41 -8.11
C LYS A 248 -3.91 -3.11 -7.53
N GLU A 249 -4.38 -2.21 -8.38
CA GLU A 249 -5.03 -0.98 -7.94
C GLU A 249 -6.31 -1.29 -7.16
N GLN A 250 -7.17 -2.16 -7.69
CA GLN A 250 -8.40 -2.58 -6.99
C GLN A 250 -8.09 -3.37 -5.70
N GLU A 251 -7.04 -4.19 -5.70
CA GLU A 251 -6.57 -4.90 -4.52
C GLU A 251 -6.16 -3.94 -3.41
N LYS A 252 -5.35 -2.92 -3.75
CA LYS A 252 -4.91 -1.89 -2.81
C LYS A 252 -6.09 -1.08 -2.27
N LYS A 253 -6.98 -0.62 -3.14
CA LYS A 253 -8.19 0.11 -2.76
C LYS A 253 -9.05 -0.69 -1.78
N LEU A 254 -9.25 -1.98 -2.04
CA LEU A 254 -9.99 -2.86 -1.14
C LEU A 254 -9.26 -3.04 0.21
N ALA A 255 -7.94 -3.20 0.20
CA ALA A 255 -7.13 -3.34 1.41
C ALA A 255 -7.15 -2.06 2.26
N GLU A 256 -7.06 -0.89 1.64
CA GLU A 256 -7.15 0.43 2.29
C GLU A 256 -8.52 0.62 2.94
N LEU A 257 -9.62 0.42 2.20
CA LEU A 257 -10.98 0.53 2.76
C LEU A 257 -11.22 -0.44 3.93
N ARG A 258 -10.72 -1.68 3.82
CA ARG A 258 -10.78 -2.66 4.93
C ARG A 258 -9.93 -2.22 6.13
N GLY A 259 -8.81 -1.55 5.90
CA GLY A 259 -7.97 -0.95 6.92
C GLY A 259 -8.69 0.19 7.65
N GLU A 260 -9.28 1.10 6.89
CA GLU A 260 -10.08 2.22 7.42
C GLU A 260 -11.28 1.72 8.21
N ARG A 261 -11.97 0.68 7.75
CA ARG A 261 -13.09 0.07 8.48
C ARG A 261 -12.71 -0.37 9.88
N LYS A 262 -11.48 -0.85 10.09
CA LYS A 262 -10.99 -1.21 11.42
C LYS A 262 -10.77 0.01 12.32
N LYS A 263 -10.44 1.17 11.73
CA LYS A 263 -10.21 2.44 12.44
C LYS A 263 -11.50 3.20 12.80
N ILE A 264 -12.67 2.79 12.29
CA ILE A 264 -13.98 3.39 12.62
C ILE A 264 -14.33 3.25 14.10
N VAL A 265 -13.80 2.24 14.77
CA VAL A 265 -13.91 2.09 16.23
C VAL A 265 -12.66 2.68 16.87
N LEU A 266 -12.82 3.81 17.55
CA LEU A 266 -11.70 4.47 18.23
C LEU A 266 -11.46 3.82 19.58
N GLN A 267 -10.24 3.31 19.76
CA GLN A 267 -9.78 2.70 21.00
C GLN A 267 -8.92 3.67 21.80
N SER A 268 -9.00 3.56 23.12
CA SER A 268 -8.12 4.34 24.01
C SER A 268 -6.68 3.82 23.95
N PRO A 269 -5.66 4.64 23.66
CA PRO A 269 -4.27 4.20 23.68
C PRO A 269 -3.67 4.14 25.10
N ILE A 270 -4.36 4.70 26.10
CA ILE A 270 -3.93 4.78 27.50
C ILE A 270 -5.09 4.44 28.45
N ASP A 271 -4.76 4.09 29.68
CA ASP A 271 -5.73 4.01 30.77
C ASP A 271 -6.04 5.43 31.29
N GLY A 272 -7.31 5.74 31.52
CA GLY A 272 -7.69 7.07 32.00
C GLY A 272 -9.18 7.37 31.94
N ILE A 273 -9.50 8.66 31.99
CA ILE A 273 -10.86 9.19 32.01
C ILE A 273 -11.16 9.84 30.66
N VAL A 274 -12.33 9.55 30.10
CA VAL A 274 -12.78 10.08 28.80
C VAL A 274 -13.41 11.46 28.95
N PHE A 275 -12.86 12.44 28.25
CA PHE A 275 -13.43 13.77 28.06
C PHE A 275 -13.93 13.91 26.62
N HIS A 276 -15.06 14.57 26.41
CA HIS A 276 -15.58 14.84 25.07
C HIS A 276 -14.93 16.10 24.48
N GLY A 277 -14.55 16.02 23.21
CA GLY A 277 -13.88 17.10 22.50
C GLY A 277 -12.39 17.26 22.82
N LYS A 278 -11.84 18.39 22.39
CA LYS A 278 -10.43 18.75 22.54
C LYS A 278 -10.17 19.41 23.88
N LEU A 279 -9.13 18.96 24.59
CA LEU A 279 -8.61 19.66 25.75
C LEU A 279 -7.58 20.72 25.31
N THR A 280 -7.79 21.97 25.76
CA THR A 280 -6.87 23.06 25.44
C THR A 280 -6.22 23.53 26.73
N ARG A 281 -4.96 23.15 26.95
CA ARG A 281 -4.19 23.49 28.18
C ARG A 281 -4.86 23.01 29.48
N GLY A 282 -5.32 21.75 29.49
CA GLY A 282 -6.03 21.14 30.62
C GLY A 282 -7.46 21.66 30.86
N LYS A 283 -7.91 22.67 30.11
CA LYS A 283 -9.27 23.22 30.18
C LYS A 283 -10.16 22.60 29.10
N LEU A 284 -11.39 22.28 29.48
CA LEU A 284 -12.48 22.05 28.53
C LEU A 284 -12.92 23.39 27.93
N SER A 285 -13.48 23.37 26.73
CA SER A 285 -14.05 24.58 26.10
C SER A 285 -15.16 25.19 26.98
N ASP A 286 -15.30 26.52 26.97
CA ASP A 286 -16.36 27.23 27.72
C ASP A 286 -17.78 26.85 27.28
N LYS A 287 -17.91 26.24 26.08
CA LYS A 287 -19.15 25.66 25.58
C LYS A 287 -19.14 24.14 25.80
N PRO A 288 -20.24 23.53 26.28
CA PRO A 288 -20.34 22.07 26.35
C PRO A 288 -20.09 21.48 24.98
N SER A 289 -19.33 20.39 24.93
CA SER A 289 -19.01 19.69 23.69
C SER A 289 -20.31 19.27 23.00
N THR A 290 -20.54 19.73 21.76
CA THR A 290 -21.70 19.36 20.93
C THR A 290 -21.57 17.94 20.33
N ILE A 291 -20.73 17.10 20.95
CA ILE A 291 -20.36 15.78 20.46
C ILE A 291 -21.22 14.78 21.21
N GLU A 292 -22.36 14.43 20.60
CA GLU A 292 -23.32 13.48 21.12
C GLU A 292 -23.59 12.39 20.08
N VAL A 293 -24.38 11.39 20.46
CA VAL A 293 -24.85 10.36 19.53
C VAL A 293 -25.62 11.03 18.39
N GLY A 294 -25.27 10.73 17.14
CA GLY A 294 -25.85 11.30 15.93
C GLY A 294 -25.10 12.49 15.34
N THR A 295 -24.15 13.09 16.05
CA THR A 295 -23.33 14.20 15.52
C THR A 295 -22.44 13.72 14.37
N LYS A 296 -22.39 14.49 13.28
CA LYS A 296 -21.43 14.29 12.18
C LYS A 296 -20.07 14.86 12.57
N VAL A 297 -19.02 14.06 12.44
CA VAL A 297 -17.63 14.43 12.73
C VAL A 297 -16.77 14.27 11.48
N THR A 298 -15.83 15.20 11.28
CA THR A 298 -14.84 15.15 10.20
C THR A 298 -13.56 14.43 10.64
N ALA A 299 -12.75 13.97 9.69
CA ALA A 299 -11.51 13.23 9.97
C ALA A 299 -10.56 14.01 10.91
N THR A 300 -10.47 15.33 10.75
CA THR A 300 -9.56 16.18 11.53
C THR A 300 -10.09 16.59 12.90
N GLN A 301 -11.36 16.30 13.20
CA GLN A 301 -11.97 16.71 14.46
C GLN A 301 -11.62 15.75 15.60
N VAL A 302 -11.18 16.30 16.73
CA VAL A 302 -10.97 15.54 17.97
C VAL A 302 -12.33 15.25 18.59
N ILE A 303 -12.67 13.96 18.68
CA ILE A 303 -13.98 13.49 19.15
C ILE A 303 -13.97 13.37 20.69
N ALA A 304 -12.90 12.78 21.22
CA ALA A 304 -12.71 12.60 22.65
C ALA A 304 -11.23 12.71 23.02
N THR A 305 -10.92 13.04 24.26
CA THR A 305 -9.57 13.03 24.81
C THR A 305 -9.56 12.17 26.06
N VAL A 306 -8.64 11.21 26.12
CA VAL A 306 -8.46 10.36 27.32
C VAL A 306 -7.30 10.92 28.13
N VAL A 307 -7.50 11.10 29.43
CA VAL A 307 -6.49 11.66 30.33
C VAL A 307 -6.20 10.69 31.47
N ASN A 308 -4.93 10.39 31.71
CA ASN A 308 -4.53 9.52 32.81
C ASN A 308 -4.54 10.29 34.15
N PRO A 309 -5.37 9.92 35.14
CA PRO A 309 -5.45 10.60 36.44
C PRO A 309 -4.26 10.31 37.37
N SER A 310 -3.43 9.30 37.06
CA SER A 310 -2.33 8.81 37.93
C SER A 310 -1.13 9.76 38.01
N LYS A 311 -1.02 10.71 37.08
CA LYS A 311 0.05 11.72 37.05
C LYS A 311 -0.56 13.04 36.61
N LEU A 312 -0.82 13.92 37.57
CA LEU A 312 -1.34 15.26 37.32
C LEU A 312 -0.26 16.33 37.51
N GLN A 313 -0.39 17.39 36.73
CA GLN A 313 0.35 18.63 36.87
C GLN A 313 -0.63 19.79 36.90
N ILE A 314 -0.24 20.94 37.44
CA ILE A 314 -1.08 22.13 37.43
C ILE A 314 -0.52 23.08 36.39
N ARG A 315 -1.37 23.47 35.45
CA ARG A 315 -1.04 24.46 34.43
C ARG A 315 -1.67 25.78 34.81
N THR A 316 -0.84 26.79 35.01
CA THR A 316 -1.22 28.08 35.59
C THR A 316 -1.03 29.18 34.56
N ASP A 317 -2.00 30.10 34.50
CA ASP A 317 -1.91 31.30 33.69
C ASP A 317 -1.20 32.39 34.50
N ILE A 318 0.06 32.69 34.15
CA ILE A 318 0.88 33.69 34.83
C ILE A 318 0.77 35.00 34.04
N PRO A 319 0.17 36.07 34.57
CA PRO A 319 0.18 37.36 33.91
C PRO A 319 1.59 37.97 33.95
N GLU A 320 1.95 38.76 32.95
CA GLU A 320 3.28 39.36 32.79
C GLU A 320 3.81 40.09 34.03
N LYS A 321 2.90 40.73 34.79
CA LYS A 321 3.21 41.46 36.04
C LYS A 321 3.82 40.57 37.12
N ASP A 322 3.50 39.27 37.09
CA ASP A 322 3.85 38.29 38.10
C ASP A 322 4.96 37.33 37.63
N LEU A 323 5.51 37.57 36.44
CA LEU A 323 6.54 36.73 35.84
C LEU A 323 7.89 36.79 36.58
N GLN A 324 8.19 37.92 37.23
CA GLN A 324 9.38 38.06 38.07
C GLN A 324 9.29 37.25 39.37
N ALA A 325 8.07 37.02 39.86
CA ALA A 325 7.78 36.29 41.09
C ALA A 325 7.63 34.78 40.87
N ALA A 326 7.53 34.29 39.62
CA ALA A 326 7.36 32.87 39.33
C ALA A 326 8.65 32.28 38.74
N LYS A 327 9.62 31.92 39.60
CA LYS A 327 10.88 31.30 39.15
C LYS A 327 10.82 29.77 39.16
N VAL A 328 11.57 29.14 38.26
CA VAL A 328 11.71 27.68 38.22
C VAL A 328 12.32 27.18 39.53
N GLY A 329 11.68 26.21 40.18
CA GLY A 329 12.09 25.63 41.46
C GLY A 329 11.41 26.22 42.70
N GLU A 330 10.62 27.29 42.56
CA GLU A 330 9.94 27.93 43.69
C GLU A 330 8.81 27.07 44.26
N LYS A 331 8.67 27.08 45.59
CA LYS A 331 7.61 26.35 46.30
C LYS A 331 6.33 27.17 46.30
N VAL A 332 5.22 26.54 45.95
CA VAL A 332 3.94 27.20 45.77
C VAL A 332 2.85 26.45 46.53
N LYS A 333 1.98 27.18 47.22
CA LYS A 333 0.79 26.59 47.86
C LYS A 333 -0.33 26.54 46.83
N VAL A 334 -0.90 25.36 46.60
CA VAL A 334 -1.98 25.14 45.66
C VAL A 334 -3.22 24.75 46.44
N THR A 335 -4.32 25.45 46.20
CA THR A 335 -5.65 25.13 46.72
C THR A 335 -6.54 24.71 45.56
N VAL A 336 -7.12 23.52 45.64
CA VAL A 336 -8.04 23.02 44.60
C VAL A 336 -9.44 23.58 44.86
N LEU A 337 -10.08 24.22 43.88
CA LEU A 337 -11.39 24.88 44.07
C LEU A 337 -12.50 23.88 44.45
N ALA A 338 -12.41 22.63 43.97
CA ALA A 338 -13.34 21.58 44.31
C ALA A 338 -13.18 21.04 45.75
N PHE A 339 -12.00 21.23 46.37
CA PHE A 339 -11.67 20.74 47.71
C PHE A 339 -10.89 21.82 48.49
N PRO A 340 -11.56 22.86 48.99
CA PRO A 340 -10.91 24.02 49.62
C PRO A 340 -10.11 23.68 50.88
N ASP A 341 -10.41 22.54 51.54
CA ASP A 341 -9.74 22.09 52.75
C ASP A 341 -8.38 21.40 52.48
N THR A 342 -8.08 21.08 51.21
CA THR A 342 -6.83 20.41 50.83
C THR A 342 -5.82 21.41 50.26
N LYS A 343 -4.82 21.77 51.07
CA LYS A 343 -3.66 22.56 50.64
C LYS A 343 -2.55 21.63 50.16
N LEU A 344 -2.14 21.78 48.91
CA LEU A 344 -1.03 21.03 48.30
C LEU A 344 0.20 21.93 48.22
N THR A 345 1.39 21.37 48.46
CA THR A 345 2.66 22.06 48.19
C THR A 345 3.21 21.56 46.85
N GLY A 346 3.32 22.46 45.88
CA GLY A 346 3.89 22.18 44.56
C GLY A 346 5.20 22.93 44.33
N THR A 347 5.93 22.55 43.28
CA THR A 347 7.13 23.25 42.81
C THR A 347 6.96 23.65 41.35
N ILE A 348 7.32 24.89 41.00
CA ILE A 348 7.28 25.37 39.61
C ILE A 348 8.35 24.62 38.80
N LYS A 349 7.91 23.81 37.84
CA LYS A 349 8.79 23.00 36.98
C LYS A 349 9.26 23.77 35.75
N SER A 350 8.38 24.58 35.16
CA SER A 350 8.73 25.40 33.98
C SER A 350 7.81 26.61 33.86
N VAL A 351 8.37 27.71 33.39
CA VAL A 351 7.63 28.93 33.01
C VAL A 351 8.01 29.24 31.56
N SER A 352 7.01 29.43 30.69
CA SER A 352 7.22 29.79 29.30
C SER A 352 7.80 31.19 29.19
N SER A 353 8.82 31.38 28.35
CA SER A 353 9.41 32.69 28.05
C SER A 353 8.59 33.49 27.02
N VAL A 354 7.61 32.86 26.36
CA VAL A 354 6.75 33.46 25.34
C VAL A 354 5.29 33.39 25.80
N PRO A 355 4.50 34.48 25.68
CA PRO A 355 3.10 34.46 26.06
C PRO A 355 2.27 33.64 25.07
N PHE A 356 1.31 32.85 25.56
CA PHE A 356 0.43 32.05 24.70
C PHE A 356 -0.83 32.82 24.28
N ALA A 357 -1.23 33.85 25.03
CA ALA A 357 -2.35 34.74 24.70
C ALA A 357 -2.18 36.11 25.38
N GLY A 358 -1.98 37.17 24.59
CA GLY A 358 -1.81 38.53 25.10
C GLY A 358 -0.69 38.64 26.14
N THR A 359 -1.05 38.97 27.38
CA THR A 359 -0.14 39.15 28.53
C THR A 359 -0.05 37.94 29.46
N LYS A 360 -0.48 36.75 29.00
CA LYS A 360 -0.49 35.51 29.80
C LYS A 360 0.60 34.53 29.35
N PHE A 361 1.39 34.09 30.32
CA PHE A 361 2.44 33.10 30.20
C PHE A 361 2.00 31.76 30.78
N ASP A 362 2.57 30.69 30.25
CA ASP A 362 2.24 29.33 30.65
C ASP A 362 3.21 28.85 31.74
N GLY A 363 2.68 28.55 32.92
CA GLY A 363 3.44 27.97 34.03
C GLY A 363 3.02 26.54 34.31
N VAL A 364 3.96 25.62 34.51
CA VAL A 364 3.69 24.23 34.90
C VAL A 364 4.23 24.00 36.31
N VAL A 365 3.35 23.61 37.21
CA VAL A 365 3.65 23.27 38.61
C VAL A 365 3.47 21.76 38.78
N THR A 366 4.49 21.09 39.30
CA THR A 366 4.41 19.66 39.66
C THR A 366 4.17 19.54 41.16
N PHE A 367 3.34 18.59 41.57
CA PHE A 367 3.08 18.30 42.97
C PHE A 367 3.15 16.78 43.23
N PRO A 368 3.61 16.35 44.40
CA PRO A 368 3.60 14.94 44.76
C PRO A 368 2.16 14.50 45.07
N GLN A 369 1.60 13.59 44.27
CA GLN A 369 0.34 12.91 44.60
C GLN A 369 0.60 11.90 45.74
N ARG A 370 0.22 12.27 46.96
CA ARG A 370 0.19 11.35 48.13
C ARG A 370 -1.15 10.61 48.17
N LYS A 371 -1.15 9.37 48.68
CA LYS A 371 -2.35 8.50 48.78
C LYS A 371 -3.44 9.06 49.72
N ASP A 372 -3.11 10.06 50.55
CA ASP A 372 -4.01 10.66 51.53
C ASP A 372 -4.88 11.80 50.95
N HIS A 373 -4.66 12.17 49.68
CA HIS A 373 -5.46 13.19 49.01
C HIS A 373 -6.67 12.57 48.27
N PRO A 374 -7.81 13.27 48.20
CA PRO A 374 -8.95 12.83 47.40
C PRO A 374 -8.53 12.62 45.94
N PRO A 375 -9.19 11.72 45.19
CA PRO A 375 -8.87 11.48 43.79
C PRO A 375 -9.11 12.75 42.99
N PHE A 376 -8.04 13.50 42.72
CA PHE A 376 -8.10 14.69 41.91
C PHE A 376 -8.44 14.28 40.47
N LEU A 377 -9.52 14.87 39.93
CA LEU A 377 -9.86 14.69 38.53
C LEU A 377 -9.13 15.74 37.69
N PRO A 378 -8.67 15.38 36.47
CA PRO A 378 -8.23 16.36 35.49
C PRO A 378 -9.31 17.40 35.21
N THR A 379 -8.91 18.57 34.73
CA THR A 379 -9.74 19.74 34.34
C THR A 379 -10.32 20.57 35.49
N ILE A 380 -10.10 20.21 36.76
CA ILE A 380 -10.52 21.01 37.91
C ILE A 380 -9.65 22.26 38.07
N GLY A 381 -10.30 23.40 38.32
CA GLY A 381 -9.63 24.67 38.61
C GLY A 381 -8.94 24.69 39.98
N CYS A 382 -7.76 25.32 40.04
CA CYS A 382 -6.95 25.48 41.24
C CYS A 382 -6.48 26.93 41.37
N GLU A 383 -6.35 27.40 42.60
CA GLU A 383 -5.70 28.66 42.93
C GLU A 383 -4.27 28.35 43.38
N VAL A 384 -3.31 29.07 42.82
CA VAL A 384 -1.88 28.86 43.03
C VAL A 384 -1.32 30.11 43.68
N GLN A 385 -0.85 30.01 44.93
CA GLN A 385 -0.36 31.13 45.73
C GLN A 385 1.15 31.08 45.88
N ILE A 386 1.82 32.09 45.35
CA ILE A 386 3.27 32.29 45.44
C ILE A 386 3.54 33.31 46.57
N GLY A 387 4.39 32.92 47.53
CA GLY A 387 4.73 33.71 48.71
C GLY A 387 4.32 33.07 50.04
N GLU A 388 5.15 33.20 51.07
CA GLU A 388 4.80 32.81 52.44
C GLU A 388 3.92 33.88 53.10
N GLU A 389 2.76 33.49 53.61
CA GLU A 389 2.05 34.29 54.62
C GLU A 389 2.82 34.21 55.94
N PRO A 390 3.09 35.34 56.63
CA PRO A 390 3.64 35.30 57.99
C PRO A 390 2.57 34.78 58.98
N GLU A 391 2.92 33.74 59.73
CA GLU A 391 2.12 33.27 60.87
C GLU A 391 2.00 34.38 61.93
N LYS A 392 0.76 34.77 62.27
CA LYS A 392 0.50 35.70 63.38
C LYS A 392 0.80 35.02 64.72
N LYS A 393 1.83 35.50 65.42
CA LYS A 393 2.08 35.17 66.84
C LYS A 393 0.98 35.77 67.72
N ALA A 394 0.48 34.95 68.65
CA ALA A 394 -0.45 35.33 69.69
C ALA A 394 0.22 36.27 70.70
N ASP A 395 -0.45 37.37 71.03
CA ASP A 395 -0.04 38.35 72.02
C ASP A 395 -0.48 37.91 73.43
N VAL A 396 0.39 38.16 74.40
CA VAL A 396 0.31 37.76 75.80
C VAL A 396 -0.36 38.89 76.58
N GLY A 397 -1.39 38.58 77.37
CA GLY A 397 -1.99 39.49 78.34
C GLY A 397 -2.08 38.87 79.72
N GLU A 398 -1.14 39.24 80.60
CA GLU A 398 -1.31 39.35 82.06
C GLU A 398 -1.90 40.76 82.34
N GLU A 399 -2.74 41.06 83.33
CA GLU A 399 -2.87 40.58 84.71
C GLU A 399 -4.20 41.07 85.36
N LYS A 400 -4.70 40.32 86.37
CA LYS A 400 -5.49 40.71 87.57
C LYS A 400 -6.96 41.18 87.44
N ASP A 401 -7.89 40.93 88.36
CA ASP A 401 -7.98 40.18 89.64
C ASP A 401 -9.49 40.10 90.01
N ALA A 402 -9.96 39.00 90.61
CA ALA A 402 -11.01 38.96 91.66
C ALA A 402 -11.36 37.51 92.05
N ALA A 403 -10.99 37.13 93.28
CA ALA A 403 -11.56 36.03 94.07
C ALA A 403 -13.03 36.35 94.48
N ASP A 404 -13.91 35.52 95.02
CA ASP A 404 -13.87 34.26 95.78
C ASP A 404 -15.36 33.83 95.91
N ASP A 405 -15.73 32.55 95.75
CA ASP A 405 -16.83 31.95 96.55
C ASP A 405 -16.81 30.41 96.55
N LYS A 406 -17.17 29.86 97.70
CA LYS A 406 -16.92 28.53 98.24
C LYS A 406 -17.89 27.42 97.79
N ALA A 407 -17.28 26.26 97.52
CA ALA A 407 -17.53 24.93 98.11
C ALA A 407 -18.97 24.37 98.26
N LYS A 408 -19.17 23.19 97.63
CA LYS A 408 -19.83 21.95 98.13
C LYS A 408 -19.79 20.92 96.98
N LYS A 409 -19.55 19.61 97.12
CA LYS A 409 -19.42 18.69 98.26
C LYS A 409 -18.96 17.33 97.70
N ASP A 410 -18.06 16.67 98.41
CA ASP A 410 -17.55 15.32 98.16
C ASP A 410 -18.57 14.18 98.25
N LYS A 411 -18.08 13.02 97.77
CA LYS A 411 -18.49 11.59 97.96
C LYS A 411 -19.42 11.08 96.85
N LYS A 412 -19.12 9.96 96.17
CA LYS A 412 -18.78 8.66 96.77
C LYS A 412 -18.28 7.67 95.69
N ASP A 413 -17.37 6.82 96.15
CA ASP A 413 -16.65 5.74 95.47
C ASP A 413 -17.47 4.57 94.90
N SER A 414 -16.72 3.74 94.15
CA SER A 414 -16.80 2.27 93.94
C SER A 414 -17.88 1.76 92.99
N ALA A 415 -17.54 1.18 91.83
CA ALA A 415 -16.84 -0.08 91.55
C ALA A 415 -17.74 -1.32 91.71
N ASP A 416 -18.02 -2.01 90.59
CA ASP A 416 -18.06 -3.47 90.42
C ASP A 416 -18.53 -3.76 88.98
N GLU A 417 -17.72 -4.33 88.08
CA GLU A 417 -17.29 -5.73 87.93
C GLU A 417 -18.37 -6.68 87.37
N LYS A 418 -17.94 -7.40 86.32
CA LYS A 418 -18.47 -8.65 85.71
C LYS A 418 -19.62 -8.52 84.71
N LYS A 419 -19.75 -9.37 83.66
CA LYS A 419 -18.93 -10.35 82.92
C LYS A 419 -19.97 -11.07 82.06
N GLU A 420 -19.82 -11.15 80.73
CA GLU A 420 -20.34 -12.33 80.02
C GLU A 420 -19.66 -12.55 78.66
N VAL A 421 -19.45 -13.84 78.40
CA VAL A 421 -18.63 -14.48 77.36
C VAL A 421 -19.53 -15.50 76.66
N LYS A 422 -19.45 -15.62 75.33
CA LYS A 422 -19.38 -16.87 74.53
C LYS A 422 -19.58 -16.54 73.04
N LYS A 423 -18.58 -16.85 72.17
CA LYS A 423 -18.42 -18.09 71.37
C LYS A 423 -19.58 -18.23 70.35
N GLU A 424 -19.34 -18.44 69.06
CA GLU A 424 -18.56 -19.53 68.48
C GLU A 424 -17.92 -19.19 67.12
N ALA A 425 -16.75 -19.81 66.89
CA ALA A 425 -16.14 -20.02 65.60
C ALA A 425 -16.54 -21.40 65.06
N GLY A 426 -16.83 -21.51 63.76
CA GLY A 426 -17.04 -22.76 63.05
C GLY A 426 -16.19 -22.83 61.78
N LYS A 427 -15.14 -23.65 61.82
CA LYS A 427 -14.14 -23.93 60.78
C LYS A 427 -14.43 -25.32 60.16
N LYS A 428 -13.94 -25.55 58.92
CA LYS A 428 -13.80 -26.82 58.14
C LYS A 428 -14.89 -27.01 57.06
N LYS A 429 -14.62 -27.51 55.84
CA LYS A 429 -13.75 -28.59 55.29
C LYS A 429 -13.45 -28.22 53.81
N ARG A 430 -12.23 -28.32 53.26
CA ARG A 430 -11.56 -29.51 52.67
C ARG A 430 -12.43 -30.36 51.73
N GLY A 431 -12.04 -30.39 50.45
CA GLY A 431 -12.41 -31.41 49.45
C GLY A 431 -11.50 -31.25 48.23
N ALA A 432 -10.52 -32.14 48.11
CA ALA A 432 -9.69 -32.34 46.94
C ALA A 432 -10.13 -33.67 46.32
N GLU A 433 -10.24 -33.75 45.00
CA GLU A 433 -10.25 -35.03 44.28
C GLU A 433 -9.61 -34.82 42.90
N LYS A 434 -8.62 -35.66 42.63
CA LYS A 434 -7.91 -35.90 41.37
C LYS A 434 -8.61 -37.08 40.68
N ASP A 435 -8.09 -37.44 39.51
CA ASP A 435 -8.26 -38.67 38.72
C ASP A 435 -9.04 -38.39 37.42
N ASP A 436 -8.66 -38.85 36.23
CA ASP A 436 -7.44 -39.50 35.74
C ASP A 436 -7.48 -39.48 34.19
N ALA A 437 -6.35 -39.86 33.57
CA ALA A 437 -6.08 -40.32 32.19
C ALA A 437 -7.19 -40.34 31.10
N ASP A 438 -6.86 -39.99 29.84
CA ASP A 438 -6.24 -40.92 28.88
C ASP A 438 -5.96 -40.25 27.52
N LYS A 439 -5.00 -40.81 26.78
CA LYS A 439 -4.42 -40.32 25.51
C LYS A 439 -4.99 -41.18 24.32
N PRO A 440 -4.42 -41.17 23.09
CA PRO A 440 -5.13 -40.86 21.85
C PRO A 440 -5.37 -42.06 20.91
N ASP A 441 -6.21 -41.90 19.89
CA ASP A 441 -6.03 -42.39 18.50
C ASP A 441 -7.32 -42.18 17.69
N ASP A 442 -7.23 -41.69 16.45
CA ASP A 442 -7.48 -42.50 15.24
C ASP A 442 -7.52 -41.63 13.96
N LYS A 443 -7.01 -42.25 12.90
CA LYS A 443 -6.92 -41.82 11.51
C LYS A 443 -8.28 -41.80 10.79
N SER A 444 -8.23 -41.31 9.55
CA SER A 444 -9.06 -41.64 8.37
C SER A 444 -10.13 -40.63 7.93
N LYS A 445 -9.75 -39.75 6.99
CA LYS A 445 -10.10 -39.88 5.55
C LYS A 445 -9.35 -38.86 4.70
#